data_AF-A0A4R5XHI8-F1
#
_entry.id   AF-A0A4R5XHI8-F1
#
_cell.length_a   1.000
_cell.length_b   1.000
_cell.length_c   1.000
_cell.angle_alpha   90.00
_cell.angle_beta   90.00
_cell.angle_gamma   90.00
#
_symmetry.space_group_name_H-M   'P 1'
#
loop_
_entity.id
_entity.type
_entity.pdbx_description
1 polymer ?
#
loop_
_entity_poly.entity_id
_entity_poly.type
_entity_poly.pdbx_seq_one_letter_code
_entity_poly.pdbx_strand_id
1 'polypeptide(L)'
;MVLQIGGSFMNKRNDSKIIGEVGEIFVAYLIVKTRSWLARLQQMDYGVDIEVELAEPAPNGNLMKVQVKSTDSLTIKEKLIHYREDKEYIKKFLDYDLPVIFVVADTKNEKAYYVYLQEWVERNREELYDSKHSTIVIKIPLIKELHWGLNGQLKTVAQQGTWVRHTQLINKLIQSSTKFKDNEMEEFLINKMANEGQEFARQFIQIDDILTKGEELGQNLRGTPEGETLQDTLYTVCREFGDYFTLDDVMRMVLREGNSFSMAGLTALSILYDTYPVHMRNLNLPQTLMEKYDMELYFHLYYYCKLREKYIDKKDMDFSDKRDELEMEIDGYMLDDFFYEEFWSYYPNRGTIFFIHCVRPVNVPKDG
;
A
#
# COMPACT_ATOMS: atom_id res chain seq x y z
N MET A 1 -72.69 -15.42 -11.37
CA MET A 1 -71.90 -16.67 -11.30
C MET A 1 -71.17 -16.76 -12.64
N VAL A 2 -69.87 -16.52 -12.80
CA VAL A 2 -68.69 -16.56 -11.92
C VAL A 2 -67.76 -15.40 -12.28
N LEU A 3 -67.20 -14.75 -11.25
CA LEU A 3 -66.11 -13.76 -11.34
C LEU A 3 -64.82 -14.45 -11.80
N GLN A 4 -64.23 -13.97 -12.88
CA GLN A 4 -62.91 -14.39 -13.34
C GLN A 4 -61.86 -13.63 -12.49
N ILE A 5 -61.23 -14.33 -11.56
CA ILE A 5 -60.18 -13.78 -10.69
C ILE A 5 -58.91 -13.68 -11.53
N GLY A 6 -58.44 -12.44 -11.72
CA GLY A 6 -57.18 -12.13 -12.38
C GLY A 6 -56.00 -12.77 -11.65
N GLY A 7 -55.17 -13.48 -12.41
CA GLY A 7 -53.89 -13.99 -11.94
C GLY A 7 -52.98 -12.82 -11.54
N SER A 8 -52.61 -12.80 -10.27
CA SER A 8 -51.54 -11.96 -9.73
C SER A 8 -50.22 -12.37 -10.38
N PHE A 9 -49.68 -11.54 -11.26
CA PHE A 9 -48.28 -11.60 -11.65
C PHE A 9 -47.43 -11.17 -10.45
N MET A 10 -46.85 -12.13 -9.74
CA MET A 10 -45.79 -11.86 -8.76
C MET A 10 -44.56 -11.29 -9.48
N ASN A 11 -44.23 -10.04 -9.18
CA ASN A 11 -42.98 -9.38 -9.55
C ASN A 11 -41.79 -10.11 -8.89
N LYS A 12 -41.15 -11.06 -9.60
CA LYS A 12 -39.84 -11.58 -9.17
C LYS A 12 -38.82 -10.44 -9.26
N ARG A 13 -38.17 -10.10 -8.14
CA ARG A 13 -37.04 -9.17 -8.13
C ARG A 13 -35.90 -9.77 -8.97
N ASN A 14 -35.26 -8.93 -9.79
CA ASN A 14 -34.13 -9.33 -10.64
C ASN A 14 -32.90 -9.65 -9.76
N ASP A 15 -32.23 -10.78 -9.99
CA ASP A 15 -31.11 -11.26 -9.17
C ASP A 15 -29.98 -10.23 -9.03
N SER A 16 -29.69 -9.46 -10.09
CA SER A 16 -28.68 -8.39 -10.04
C SER A 16 -29.04 -7.27 -9.05
N LYS A 17 -30.33 -6.96 -8.87
CA LYS A 17 -30.77 -5.97 -7.87
C LYS A 17 -30.61 -6.51 -6.45
N ILE A 18 -30.88 -7.80 -6.25
CA ILE A 18 -30.70 -8.45 -4.95
C ILE A 18 -29.21 -8.47 -4.58
N ILE A 19 -28.33 -8.82 -5.51
CA ILE A 19 -26.87 -8.81 -5.30
C ILE A 19 -26.39 -7.38 -4.97
N GLY A 20 -26.92 -6.37 -5.65
CA GLY A 20 -26.69 -4.95 -5.33
C GLY A 20 -27.06 -4.61 -3.88
N GLU A 21 -28.33 -4.78 -3.52
CA GLU A 21 -28.86 -4.49 -2.17
C GLU A 21 -28.09 -5.24 -1.07
N VAL A 22 -27.79 -6.53 -1.28
CA VAL A 22 -27.03 -7.35 -0.33
C VAL A 22 -25.62 -6.81 -0.14
N GLY A 23 -24.93 -6.45 -1.21
CA GLY A 23 -23.57 -5.92 -1.11
C GLY A 23 -23.51 -4.55 -0.45
N GLU A 24 -24.49 -3.66 -0.67
CA GLU A 24 -24.59 -2.38 0.04
C GLU A 24 -24.74 -2.58 1.55
N ILE A 25 -25.65 -3.48 1.98
CA ILE A 25 -25.86 -3.82 3.39
C ILE A 25 -24.59 -4.44 3.98
N PHE A 26 -23.93 -5.34 3.26
CA PHE A 26 -22.69 -5.98 3.67
C PHE A 26 -21.57 -4.95 3.88
N VAL A 27 -21.38 -4.03 2.94
CA VAL A 27 -20.36 -2.97 3.07
C VAL A 27 -20.68 -2.04 4.25
N ALA A 28 -21.94 -1.63 4.42
CA ALA A 28 -22.35 -0.84 5.59
C ALA A 28 -22.06 -1.56 6.91
N TYR A 29 -22.31 -2.88 6.96
CA TYR A 29 -21.97 -3.71 8.11
C TYR A 29 -20.46 -3.72 8.41
N LEU A 30 -19.60 -3.89 7.39
CA LEU A 30 -18.14 -3.85 7.57
C LEU A 30 -17.66 -2.52 8.15
N ILE A 31 -18.25 -1.41 7.67
CA ILE A 31 -17.94 -0.06 8.16
C ILE A 31 -18.31 0.06 9.64
N VAL A 32 -19.55 -0.26 10.01
CA VAL A 32 -20.03 -0.17 11.40
C VAL A 32 -19.26 -1.11 12.33
N LYS A 33 -18.91 -2.32 11.87
CA LYS A 33 -18.13 -3.30 12.64
C LYS A 33 -16.76 -2.77 13.08
N THR A 34 -16.19 -1.83 12.33
CA THR A 34 -14.89 -1.21 12.64
C THR A 34 -14.97 -0.26 13.86
N ARG A 35 -16.17 0.08 14.35
CA ARG A 35 -16.47 0.92 15.54
C ARG A 35 -16.02 2.37 15.50
N SER A 36 -14.98 2.69 14.73
CA SER A 36 -14.47 4.05 14.51
C SER A 36 -15.33 4.87 13.54
N TRP A 37 -16.35 4.26 12.92
CA TRP A 37 -17.08 4.81 11.78
C TRP A 37 -18.58 4.71 11.98
N LEU A 38 -19.30 5.73 11.53
CA LEU A 38 -20.75 5.71 11.34
C LEU A 38 -21.05 5.49 9.85
N ALA A 39 -22.07 4.69 9.53
CA ALA A 39 -22.54 4.47 8.18
C ALA A 39 -24.02 4.82 8.05
N ARG A 40 -24.39 5.53 6.98
CA ARG A 40 -25.76 5.95 6.65
C ARG A 40 -26.05 5.52 5.22
N LEU A 41 -26.85 4.46 5.07
CA LEU A 41 -27.37 4.03 3.76
C LEU A 41 -28.22 5.14 3.14
N GLN A 42 -27.98 5.44 1.87
CA GLN A 42 -28.72 6.43 1.10
C GLN A 42 -29.86 5.72 0.36
N GLN A 43 -31.09 6.17 0.58
CA GLN A 43 -32.28 5.51 0.02
C GLN A 43 -32.59 5.92 -1.43
N MET A 44 -31.94 6.97 -1.94
CA MET A 44 -32.16 7.47 -3.30
C MET A 44 -30.92 7.25 -4.16
N ASP A 45 -31.12 6.66 -5.34
CA ASP A 45 -30.07 6.36 -6.31
C ASP A 45 -29.62 7.63 -7.05
N TYR A 46 -28.85 8.46 -6.34
CA TYR A 46 -28.08 9.55 -6.94
C TYR A 46 -26.62 9.12 -7.20
N GLY A 47 -26.38 7.82 -7.25
CA GLY A 47 -25.05 7.26 -7.45
C GLY A 47 -24.14 7.32 -6.24
N VAL A 48 -24.63 7.48 -5.02
CA VAL A 48 -23.85 7.24 -3.79
C VAL A 48 -24.73 6.39 -2.88
N ASP A 49 -24.22 5.25 -2.45
CA ASP A 49 -25.03 4.27 -1.73
C ASP A 49 -24.90 4.43 -0.21
N ILE A 50 -23.74 4.89 0.26
CA ILE A 50 -23.46 5.05 1.70
C ILE A 50 -22.75 6.38 1.96
N GLU A 51 -23.18 7.10 2.98
CA GLU A 51 -22.42 8.17 3.59
C GLU A 51 -21.76 7.64 4.88
N VAL A 52 -20.48 7.93 5.04
CA VAL A 52 -19.67 7.41 6.14
C VAL A 52 -19.02 8.58 6.86
N GLU A 53 -19.05 8.55 8.19
CA GLU A 53 -18.46 9.58 9.06
C GLU A 53 -17.43 8.95 9.99
N LEU A 54 -16.23 9.53 10.06
CA LEU A 54 -15.23 9.16 11.05
C LEU A 54 -15.67 9.66 12.43
N ALA A 55 -15.78 8.75 13.40
CA ALA A 55 -16.29 9.01 14.75
C ALA A 55 -15.23 8.86 15.84
N GLU A 56 -13.97 9.22 15.53
CA GLU A 56 -12.86 9.20 16.47
C GLU A 56 -12.25 10.61 16.63
N PRO A 57 -12.08 11.13 17.86
CA PRO A 57 -12.58 10.59 19.13
C PRO A 57 -14.10 10.75 19.31
N ALA A 58 -14.75 11.54 18.46
CA ALA A 58 -16.19 11.73 18.38
C ALA A 58 -16.56 12.17 16.95
N PRO A 59 -17.83 12.00 16.52
CA PRO A 59 -18.32 12.53 15.24
C PRO A 59 -18.07 14.04 15.13
N ASN A 60 -17.40 14.45 14.04
CA ASN A 60 -16.96 15.84 13.84
C ASN A 60 -17.15 16.32 12.39
N GLY A 61 -17.97 15.64 11.59
CA GLY A 61 -18.23 16.03 10.20
C GLY A 61 -17.15 15.62 9.20
N ASN A 62 -16.19 14.77 9.60
CA ASN A 62 -15.26 14.12 8.68
C ASN A 62 -15.99 13.04 7.86
N LEU A 63 -16.61 13.49 6.77
CA LEU A 63 -17.50 12.69 5.93
C LEU A 63 -16.81 12.22 4.64
N MET A 64 -17.20 11.04 4.20
CA MET A 64 -16.87 10.47 2.90
C MET A 64 -18.09 9.76 2.31
N LYS A 65 -18.17 9.75 0.98
CA LYS A 65 -19.20 9.06 0.22
C LYS A 65 -18.66 7.71 -0.24
N VAL A 66 -19.52 6.71 -0.30
CA VAL A 66 -19.17 5.36 -0.76
C VAL A 66 -20.14 4.93 -1.85
N GLN A 67 -19.59 4.57 -3.00
CA GLN A 67 -20.30 3.84 -4.04
C GLN A 67 -19.91 2.37 -3.94
N VAL A 68 -20.89 1.48 -3.89
CA VAL A 68 -20.73 0.03 -3.85
C VAL A 68 -21.10 -0.55 -5.21
N LYS A 69 -20.30 -1.50 -5.67
CA LYS A 69 -20.60 -2.37 -6.81
C LYS A 69 -20.44 -3.80 -6.36
N SER A 70 -21.53 -4.55 -6.43
CA SER A 70 -21.60 -5.91 -5.91
C SER A 70 -21.46 -6.93 -7.04
N THR A 71 -20.69 -7.98 -6.79
CA THR A 71 -20.54 -9.12 -7.71
C THR A 71 -20.45 -10.43 -6.91
N ASP A 72 -20.76 -11.55 -7.56
CA ASP A 72 -20.53 -12.90 -7.04
C ASP A 72 -19.23 -13.54 -7.58
N SER A 73 -18.58 -12.83 -8.50
CA SER A 73 -17.37 -13.27 -9.21
C SER A 73 -16.47 -12.07 -9.52
N LEU A 74 -15.31 -12.03 -8.86
CA LEU A 74 -14.26 -11.05 -9.16
C LEU A 74 -13.42 -11.51 -10.35
N THR A 75 -13.11 -10.58 -11.25
CA THR A 75 -12.06 -10.81 -12.26
C THR A 75 -10.72 -10.41 -11.65
N ILE A 76 -9.92 -11.38 -11.23
CA ILE A 76 -8.62 -11.16 -10.61
C ILE A 76 -7.51 -11.54 -11.60
N LYS A 77 -6.56 -10.64 -11.84
CA LYS A 77 -5.34 -10.87 -12.63
C LYS A 77 -4.18 -10.18 -11.94
N GLU A 78 -3.02 -10.83 -11.84
CA GLU A 78 -1.80 -10.20 -11.28
C GLU A 78 -2.02 -9.53 -9.91
N LYS A 79 -2.79 -10.18 -9.02
CA LYS A 79 -3.19 -9.65 -7.70
C LYS A 79 -3.98 -8.33 -7.74
N LEU A 80 -4.53 -7.97 -8.89
CA LEU A 80 -5.42 -6.83 -9.09
C LEU A 80 -6.83 -7.35 -9.40
N ILE A 81 -7.84 -6.73 -8.80
CA ILE A 81 -9.23 -6.84 -9.22
C ILE A 81 -9.42 -5.88 -10.39
N HIS A 82 -9.96 -6.41 -11.48
CA HIS A 82 -10.31 -5.65 -12.66
C HIS A 82 -11.82 -5.43 -12.67
N TYR A 83 -12.26 -4.22 -12.37
CA TYR A 83 -13.66 -3.84 -12.45
C TYR A 83 -13.88 -2.85 -13.59
N ARG A 84 -14.73 -3.20 -14.56
CA ARG A 84 -15.03 -2.33 -15.71
C ARG A 84 -16.21 -1.42 -15.39
N GLU A 85 -16.06 -0.14 -15.66
CA GLU A 85 -17.12 0.85 -15.46
C GLU A 85 -17.17 1.88 -16.60
N ASP A 86 -18.32 2.54 -16.76
CA ASP A 86 -18.48 3.63 -17.71
C ASP A 86 -17.71 4.89 -17.27
N LYS A 87 -17.02 5.55 -18.21
CA LYS A 87 -16.22 6.74 -17.90
C LYS A 87 -17.04 7.92 -17.42
N GLU A 88 -18.21 8.17 -18.02
CA GLU A 88 -19.10 9.26 -17.59
C GLU A 88 -19.66 8.98 -16.20
N TYR A 89 -19.90 7.70 -15.88
CA TYR A 89 -20.23 7.28 -14.52
C TYR A 89 -19.13 7.61 -13.51
N ILE A 90 -17.86 7.45 -13.87
CA ILE A 90 -16.74 7.83 -12.98
C ILE A 90 -16.59 9.34 -12.88
N LYS A 91 -16.69 10.07 -14.01
CA LYS A 91 -16.53 11.52 -14.05
C LYS A 91 -17.51 12.26 -13.14
N LYS A 92 -18.75 11.77 -13.01
CA LYS A 92 -19.76 12.39 -12.13
C LYS A 92 -19.31 12.54 -10.67
N PHE A 93 -18.39 11.68 -10.20
CA PHE A 93 -17.89 11.69 -8.84
C PHE A 93 -16.77 12.71 -8.61
N LEU A 94 -16.15 13.19 -9.68
CA LEU A 94 -15.04 14.13 -9.59
C LEU A 94 -15.48 15.53 -9.18
N ASP A 95 -16.76 15.84 -9.41
CA ASP A 95 -17.38 17.09 -9.00
C ASP A 95 -17.80 17.10 -7.52
N TYR A 96 -17.68 15.96 -6.81
CA TYR A 96 -18.00 15.91 -5.39
C TYR A 96 -16.92 16.60 -4.56
N ASP A 97 -17.36 17.51 -3.68
CA ASP A 97 -16.50 18.15 -2.70
C ASP A 97 -16.01 17.22 -1.60
N LEU A 98 -16.76 16.15 -1.34
CA LEU A 98 -16.43 15.13 -0.36
C LEU A 98 -15.67 13.98 -1.03
N PRO A 99 -14.73 13.33 -0.30
CA PRO A 99 -14.06 12.14 -0.79
C PRO A 99 -15.06 11.06 -1.19
N VAL A 100 -14.84 10.43 -2.35
CA VAL A 100 -15.66 9.31 -2.83
C VAL A 100 -14.80 8.05 -2.84
N ILE A 101 -15.24 7.04 -2.11
CA ILE A 101 -14.64 5.71 -2.13
C ILE A 101 -15.48 4.81 -3.03
N PHE A 102 -14.83 4.19 -4.01
CA PHE A 102 -15.45 3.18 -4.85
C PHE A 102 -15.12 1.80 -4.30
N VAL A 103 -16.15 1.01 -3.99
CA VAL A 103 -16.03 -0.31 -3.37
C VAL A 103 -16.55 -1.37 -4.31
N VAL A 104 -15.76 -2.41 -4.54
CA VAL A 104 -16.20 -3.64 -5.19
C VAL A 104 -16.40 -4.70 -4.11
N ALA A 105 -17.65 -5.12 -3.91
CA ALA A 105 -18.05 -6.13 -2.95
C ALA A 105 -18.18 -7.50 -3.61
N ASP A 106 -17.37 -8.46 -3.17
CA ASP A 106 -17.53 -9.88 -3.45
C ASP A 106 -18.50 -10.49 -2.43
N THR A 107 -19.75 -10.60 -2.85
CA THR A 107 -20.85 -11.13 -2.02
C THR A 107 -20.73 -12.63 -1.76
N LYS A 108 -19.95 -13.36 -2.55
CA LYS A 108 -19.77 -14.81 -2.40
C LYS A 108 -18.71 -15.15 -1.36
N ASN A 109 -17.59 -14.41 -1.38
CA ASN A 109 -16.47 -14.63 -0.45
C ASN A 109 -16.51 -13.68 0.76
N GLU A 110 -17.53 -12.84 0.87
CA GLU A 110 -17.72 -11.84 1.92
C GLU A 110 -16.48 -10.94 2.09
N LYS A 111 -16.01 -10.39 0.96
CA LYS A 111 -14.90 -9.43 0.93
C LYS A 111 -15.29 -8.16 0.19
N ALA A 112 -14.69 -7.04 0.57
CA ALA A 112 -14.89 -5.76 -0.11
C ALA A 112 -13.55 -5.09 -0.34
N TYR A 113 -13.36 -4.54 -1.53
CA TYR A 113 -12.12 -3.90 -1.94
C TYR A 113 -12.39 -2.48 -2.40
N TYR A 114 -11.47 -1.56 -2.21
CA TYR A 114 -11.75 -0.14 -2.43
C TYR A 114 -10.65 0.63 -3.15
N VAL A 115 -11.05 1.74 -3.77
CA VAL A 115 -10.14 2.81 -4.18
C VAL A 115 -10.71 4.16 -3.74
N TYR A 116 -9.83 5.08 -3.35
CA TYR A 116 -10.20 6.49 -3.27
C TYR A 116 -10.31 7.03 -4.70
N LEU A 117 -11.54 7.31 -5.14
CA LEU A 117 -11.84 7.45 -6.56
C LEU A 117 -11.19 8.69 -7.18
N GLN A 118 -11.23 9.83 -6.48
CA GLN A 118 -10.59 11.06 -6.97
C GLN A 118 -9.06 10.87 -7.14
N GLU A 119 -8.40 10.20 -6.19
CA GLU A 119 -6.98 9.88 -6.34
C GLU A 119 -6.71 8.93 -7.49
N TRP A 120 -7.51 7.86 -7.59
CA TRP A 120 -7.37 6.91 -8.68
C TRP A 120 -7.50 7.60 -10.03
N VAL A 121 -8.42 8.56 -10.17
CA VAL A 121 -8.58 9.31 -11.42
C VAL A 121 -7.38 10.19 -11.75
N GLU A 122 -6.79 10.89 -10.77
CA GLU A 122 -5.60 11.71 -11.06
C GLU A 122 -4.44 10.85 -11.61
N ARG A 123 -4.28 9.62 -11.11
CA ARG A 123 -3.26 8.67 -11.61
C ARG A 123 -3.59 8.05 -12.96
N ASN A 124 -4.87 8.03 -13.35
CA ASN A 124 -5.36 7.41 -14.57
C ASN A 124 -6.00 8.44 -15.51
N ARG A 125 -5.57 9.71 -15.42
CA ARG A 125 -6.20 10.85 -16.08
C ARG A 125 -6.19 10.68 -17.61
N GLU A 126 -5.05 10.31 -18.19
CA GLU A 126 -4.94 10.07 -19.62
C GLU A 126 -5.88 8.95 -20.09
N GLU A 127 -5.96 7.84 -19.35
CA GLU A 127 -6.86 6.74 -19.71
C GLU A 127 -8.33 7.15 -19.61
N LEU A 128 -8.69 7.95 -18.59
CA LEU A 128 -10.05 8.44 -18.38
C LEU A 128 -10.48 9.45 -19.46
N TYR A 129 -9.63 10.44 -19.78
CA TYR A 129 -10.02 11.55 -20.64
C TYR A 129 -9.62 11.37 -22.12
N ASP A 130 -8.45 10.78 -22.39
CA ASP A 130 -7.87 10.80 -23.74
C ASP A 130 -8.11 9.50 -24.52
N SER A 131 -8.46 8.41 -23.83
CA SER A 131 -8.75 7.14 -24.50
C SER A 131 -10.13 7.14 -25.20
N LYS A 132 -10.18 6.55 -26.41
CA LYS A 132 -11.40 6.51 -27.26
C LYS A 132 -12.48 5.55 -26.76
N HIS A 133 -12.20 4.73 -25.75
CA HIS A 133 -13.18 3.79 -25.20
C HIS A 133 -14.14 4.50 -24.26
N SER A 134 -15.43 4.11 -24.27
CA SER A 134 -16.45 4.64 -23.34
C SER A 134 -16.34 4.06 -21.93
N THR A 135 -15.61 2.96 -21.77
CA THR A 135 -15.40 2.29 -20.49
C THR A 135 -13.94 2.34 -20.06
N ILE A 136 -13.70 2.25 -18.76
CA ILE A 136 -12.38 2.15 -18.15
C ILE A 136 -12.33 0.96 -17.19
N VAL A 137 -11.13 0.42 -16.94
CA VAL A 137 -10.93 -0.65 -15.97
C VAL A 137 -10.30 -0.09 -14.71
N ILE A 138 -11.06 -0.08 -13.62
CA ILE A 138 -10.56 0.22 -12.29
C ILE A 138 -9.79 -1.00 -11.79
N LYS A 139 -8.47 -0.85 -11.69
CA LYS A 139 -7.56 -1.85 -11.14
C LYS A 139 -7.43 -1.62 -9.64
N ILE A 140 -7.90 -2.56 -8.83
CA ILE A 140 -7.87 -2.48 -7.37
C ILE A 140 -6.95 -3.55 -6.84
N PRO A 141 -5.81 -3.22 -6.21
CA PRO A 141 -4.97 -4.22 -5.56
C PRO A 141 -5.74 -5.00 -4.50
N LEU A 142 -5.53 -6.31 -4.43
CA LEU A 142 -6.14 -7.16 -3.39
C LEU A 142 -5.81 -6.68 -1.96
N ILE A 143 -4.74 -5.91 -1.80
CA ILE A 143 -4.36 -5.28 -0.53
C ILE A 143 -5.33 -4.21 -0.05
N LYS A 144 -6.07 -3.59 -0.98
CA LYS A 144 -7.04 -2.55 -0.67
C LYS A 144 -8.36 -3.18 -0.22
N GLU A 145 -8.30 -4.16 0.68
CA GLU A 145 -9.48 -4.67 1.34
C GLU A 145 -10.02 -3.58 2.28
N LEU A 146 -11.33 -3.34 2.23
CA LEU A 146 -12.01 -2.22 2.88
C LEU A 146 -11.75 -2.20 4.39
N HIS A 147 -11.68 -3.36 5.03
CA HIS A 147 -11.40 -3.47 6.46
C HIS A 147 -10.08 -2.80 6.85
N TRP A 148 -9.01 -3.04 6.09
CA TRP A 148 -7.71 -2.42 6.33
C TRP A 148 -7.74 -0.92 6.06
N GLY A 149 -8.40 -0.52 4.97
CA GLY A 149 -8.58 0.89 4.64
C GLY A 149 -9.25 1.68 5.76
N LEU A 150 -10.33 1.15 6.33
CA LEU A 150 -11.09 1.78 7.41
C LEU A 150 -10.27 1.94 8.70
N ASN A 151 -9.35 1.01 8.98
CA ASN A 151 -8.48 1.09 10.16
C ASN A 151 -7.25 1.96 9.94
N GLY A 152 -6.88 2.23 8.68
CA GLY A 152 -5.73 3.06 8.32
C GLY A 152 -6.14 4.22 7.42
N GLN A 153 -5.71 4.15 6.16
CA GLN A 153 -5.68 5.30 5.26
C GLN A 153 -7.01 6.02 5.01
N LEU A 154 -8.16 5.36 5.13
CA LEU A 154 -9.45 6.03 4.91
C LEU A 154 -9.72 7.08 5.98
N LYS A 155 -9.12 6.99 7.18
CA LYS A 155 -9.20 8.05 8.20
C LYS A 155 -8.62 9.37 7.68
N THR A 156 -7.44 9.32 7.07
CA THR A 156 -6.79 10.49 6.43
C THR A 156 -7.63 11.02 5.27
N VAL A 157 -8.23 10.12 4.47
CA VAL A 157 -9.13 10.50 3.38
C VAL A 157 -10.35 11.25 3.91
N ALA A 158 -11.02 10.73 4.95
CA ALA A 158 -12.18 11.37 5.58
C ALA A 158 -11.85 12.73 6.22
N GLN A 159 -10.65 12.85 6.78
CA GLN A 159 -10.11 14.11 7.31
C GLN A 159 -9.68 15.09 6.21
N GLN A 160 -9.82 14.72 4.93
CA GLN A 160 -9.45 15.54 3.78
C GLN A 160 -7.96 15.92 3.72
N GLY A 161 -7.11 15.22 4.49
CA GLY A 161 -5.66 15.42 4.54
C GLY A 161 -4.91 14.74 3.40
N THR A 162 -5.50 14.72 2.19
CA THR A 162 -4.90 14.06 1.01
C THR A 162 -4.37 15.07 0.02
N TRP A 163 -3.35 14.68 -0.73
CA TRP A 163 -2.75 15.51 -1.76
C TRP A 163 -3.73 15.90 -2.86
N VAL A 164 -4.56 14.96 -3.31
CA VAL A 164 -5.60 15.23 -4.33
C VAL A 164 -6.52 16.34 -3.85
N ARG A 165 -6.91 16.31 -2.57
CA ARG A 165 -7.75 17.35 -2.00
C ARG A 165 -7.03 18.69 -1.93
N HIS A 166 -5.76 18.69 -1.52
CA HIS A 166 -4.93 19.89 -1.51
C HIS A 166 -4.82 20.52 -2.91
N THR A 167 -4.50 19.73 -3.93
CA THR A 167 -4.42 20.15 -5.33
C THR A 167 -5.76 20.68 -5.84
N GLN A 168 -6.88 20.01 -5.53
CA GLN A 168 -8.22 20.48 -5.89
C GLN A 168 -8.54 21.82 -5.24
N LEU A 169 -8.17 22.04 -3.98
CA LEU A 169 -8.38 23.32 -3.30
C LEU A 169 -7.55 24.43 -3.94
N ILE A 170 -6.28 24.20 -4.24
CA ILE A 170 -5.47 25.24 -4.90
C ILE A 170 -6.00 25.52 -6.31
N ASN A 171 -6.37 24.51 -7.09
CA ASN A 171 -6.99 24.71 -8.40
C ASN A 171 -8.28 25.57 -8.32
N LYS A 172 -9.11 25.35 -7.30
CA LYS A 172 -10.30 26.18 -7.05
C LYS A 172 -9.93 27.62 -6.69
N LEU A 173 -8.86 27.83 -5.92
CA LEU A 173 -8.34 29.16 -5.61
C LEU A 173 -7.81 29.85 -6.87
N ILE A 174 -7.03 29.17 -7.70
CA ILE A 174 -6.56 29.69 -8.99
C ILE A 174 -7.75 30.12 -9.86
N GLN A 175 -8.74 29.25 -10.04
CA GLN A 175 -9.96 29.57 -10.80
C GLN A 175 -10.71 30.79 -10.23
N SER A 176 -10.71 30.94 -8.91
CA SER A 176 -11.28 32.12 -8.25
C SER A 176 -10.47 33.37 -8.55
N SER A 177 -9.15 33.34 -8.37
CA SER A 177 -8.24 34.46 -8.64
C SER A 177 -8.35 34.95 -10.08
N THR A 178 -8.39 34.04 -11.05
CA THR A 178 -8.60 34.37 -12.46
C THR A 178 -9.93 35.08 -12.69
N LYS A 179 -11.02 34.64 -12.04
CA LYS A 179 -12.33 35.32 -12.12
C LYS A 179 -12.30 36.73 -11.53
N PHE A 180 -11.53 36.94 -10.46
CA PHE A 180 -11.34 38.26 -9.84
C PHE A 180 -10.25 39.11 -10.50
N LYS A 181 -9.55 38.57 -11.51
CA LYS A 181 -8.40 39.22 -12.19
C LYS A 181 -7.26 39.57 -11.24
N ASP A 182 -7.07 38.75 -10.21
CA ASP A 182 -5.95 38.88 -9.26
C ASP A 182 -4.75 38.08 -9.80
N ASN A 183 -4.01 38.71 -10.72
CA ASN A 183 -2.89 38.07 -11.40
C ASN A 183 -1.73 37.74 -10.45
N GLU A 184 -1.54 38.52 -9.38
CA GLU A 184 -0.50 38.28 -8.38
C GLU A 184 -0.80 37.02 -7.57
N MET A 185 -2.05 36.88 -7.10
CA MET A 185 -2.50 35.67 -6.41
C MET A 185 -2.47 34.45 -7.34
N GLU A 186 -2.88 34.60 -8.60
CA GLU A 186 -2.83 33.53 -9.59
C GLU A 186 -1.39 33.02 -9.79
N GLU A 187 -0.43 33.92 -10.04
CA GLU A 187 0.97 33.56 -10.22
C GLU A 187 1.58 32.93 -8.96
N PHE A 188 1.26 33.48 -7.78
CA PHE A 188 1.69 32.90 -6.50
C PHE A 188 1.19 31.45 -6.32
N LEU A 189 -0.10 31.20 -6.59
CA LEU A 189 -0.69 29.87 -6.44
C LEU A 189 -0.18 28.87 -7.47
N ILE A 190 0.07 29.30 -8.71
CA ILE A 190 0.70 28.46 -9.75
C ILE A 190 2.11 28.06 -9.33
N ASN A 191 2.92 29.02 -8.87
CA ASN A 191 4.28 28.74 -8.39
C ASN A 191 4.27 27.85 -7.15
N LYS A 192 3.32 28.08 -6.22
CA LYS A 192 3.12 27.23 -5.05
C LYS A 192 2.75 25.80 -5.44
N MET A 193 1.83 25.60 -6.39
CA MET A 193 1.52 24.28 -6.93
C MET A 193 2.70 23.62 -7.63
N ALA A 194 3.52 24.37 -8.37
CA ALA A 194 4.70 23.82 -9.04
C ALA A 194 5.76 23.34 -8.04
N ASN A 195 5.93 24.07 -6.94
CA ASN A 195 6.90 23.74 -5.89
C ASN A 195 6.39 22.65 -4.94
N GLU A 196 5.13 22.74 -4.50
CA GLU A 196 4.53 21.84 -3.49
C GLU A 196 3.86 20.61 -4.13
N GLY A 197 3.47 20.67 -5.40
CA GLY A 197 2.89 19.54 -6.14
C GLY A 197 3.86 18.35 -6.24
N GLN A 198 5.18 18.61 -6.16
CA GLN A 198 6.21 17.58 -6.06
C GLN A 198 6.37 16.98 -4.65
N GLU A 199 5.95 17.70 -3.60
CA GLU A 199 6.00 17.24 -2.21
C GLU A 199 4.74 16.48 -1.78
N PHE A 200 3.56 16.86 -2.30
CA PHE A 200 2.29 16.26 -1.87
C PHE A 200 1.90 14.98 -2.61
N ALA A 201 2.37 14.74 -3.85
CA ALA A 201 2.19 13.45 -4.54
C ALA A 201 2.70 12.22 -3.74
N ARG A 202 3.45 12.48 -2.65
CA ARG A 202 4.14 11.53 -1.79
C ARG A 202 3.28 10.85 -0.71
N GLN A 203 1.95 11.04 -0.66
CA GLN A 203 1.13 10.55 0.47
C GLN A 203 0.27 9.30 0.27
N PHE A 204 0.34 8.59 -0.86
CA PHE A 204 -0.12 7.20 -0.93
C PHE A 204 0.75 6.41 -1.87
N ILE A 205 1.83 5.90 -1.31
CA ILE A 205 2.94 5.45 -2.10
C ILE A 205 2.70 4.00 -2.57
N GLN A 206 2.74 3.76 -3.88
CA GLN A 206 2.99 2.39 -4.37
C GLN A 206 4.37 1.98 -3.88
N ILE A 207 4.64 0.70 -3.60
CA ILE A 207 5.99 0.25 -3.18
C ILE A 207 7.06 0.89 -4.07
N ASP A 208 6.80 0.95 -5.38
CA ASP A 208 7.63 1.63 -6.39
C ASP A 208 7.93 3.11 -6.10
N ASP A 209 6.96 3.94 -5.68
CA ASP A 209 7.26 5.36 -5.41
C ASP A 209 8.09 5.53 -4.12
N ILE A 210 8.00 4.61 -3.14
CA ILE A 210 8.82 4.65 -1.90
C ILE A 210 10.25 4.33 -2.28
N LEU A 211 10.42 3.28 -3.09
CA LEU A 211 11.73 2.81 -3.51
C LEU A 211 12.41 3.85 -4.40
N THR A 212 11.69 4.38 -5.39
CA THR A 212 12.18 5.45 -6.27
C THR A 212 12.60 6.68 -5.46
N LYS A 213 11.77 7.10 -4.49
CA LYS A 213 12.15 8.24 -3.63
C LYS A 213 13.34 7.94 -2.73
N GLY A 214 13.46 6.70 -2.25
CA GLY A 214 14.60 6.25 -1.45
C GLY A 214 15.90 6.21 -2.26
N GLU A 215 15.83 5.83 -3.53
CA GLU A 215 16.92 5.88 -4.50
C GLU A 215 17.35 7.34 -4.77
N GLU A 216 16.40 8.24 -5.03
CA GLU A 216 16.65 9.68 -5.23
C GLU A 216 17.36 10.34 -4.03
N LEU A 217 16.94 9.99 -2.81
CA LEU A 217 17.54 10.55 -1.59
C LEU A 217 18.94 9.99 -1.32
N GLY A 218 19.24 8.76 -1.76
CA GLY A 218 20.55 8.13 -1.60
C GLY A 218 21.06 8.19 -0.16
N GLN A 219 22.20 8.87 0.07
CA GLN A 219 22.79 9.03 1.40
C GLN A 219 21.96 9.93 2.33
N ASN A 220 21.15 10.85 1.77
CA ASN A 220 20.27 11.73 2.54
C ASN A 220 19.05 11.01 3.10
N LEU A 221 18.86 9.73 2.77
CA LEU A 221 17.83 8.89 3.38
C LEU A 221 17.99 8.81 4.90
N ARG A 222 19.20 9.03 5.44
CA ARG A 222 19.48 9.03 6.88
C ARG A 222 19.93 10.41 7.35
N GLY A 223 19.50 10.80 8.56
CA GLY A 223 19.94 12.03 9.20
C GLY A 223 19.32 13.30 8.60
N THR A 224 18.28 13.14 7.79
CA THR A 224 17.42 14.24 7.33
C THR A 224 15.98 13.97 7.73
N PRO A 225 15.18 15.01 8.03
CA PRO A 225 13.76 14.84 8.37
C PRO A 225 12.95 14.16 7.25
N GLU A 226 13.27 14.48 5.99
CA GLU A 226 12.63 13.87 4.82
C GLU A 226 12.97 12.37 4.72
N GLY A 227 14.24 12.02 4.91
CA GLY A 227 14.69 10.63 4.91
C GLY A 227 14.11 9.80 6.05
N GLU A 228 14.05 10.34 7.27
CA GLU A 228 13.43 9.69 8.43
C GLU A 228 11.95 9.39 8.20
N THR A 229 11.20 10.37 7.67
CA THR A 229 9.79 10.20 7.32
C THR A 229 9.59 9.09 6.27
N LEU A 230 10.46 9.03 5.25
CA LEU A 230 10.38 7.98 4.23
C LEU A 230 10.74 6.60 4.78
N GLN A 231 11.72 6.51 5.69
CA GLN A 231 12.06 5.26 6.36
C GLN A 231 10.90 4.72 7.21
N ASP A 232 10.27 5.58 8.01
CA ASP A 232 9.10 5.20 8.82
C ASP A 232 7.95 4.70 7.95
N THR A 233 7.75 5.36 6.80
CA THR A 233 6.76 4.94 5.82
C THR A 233 7.11 3.57 5.22
N LEU A 234 8.36 3.37 4.79
CA LEU A 234 8.85 2.09 4.26
C LEU A 234 8.67 0.97 5.30
N TYR A 235 9.09 1.19 6.55
CA TYR A 235 8.97 0.17 7.60
C TYR A 235 7.53 -0.16 7.95
N THR A 236 6.63 0.83 7.93
CA THR A 236 5.20 0.60 8.12
C THR A 236 4.64 -0.26 6.99
N VAL A 237 4.99 0.07 5.73
CA VAL A 237 4.57 -0.73 4.56
C VAL A 237 5.14 -2.16 4.63
N CYS A 238 6.40 -2.36 5.03
CA CYS A 238 6.96 -3.70 5.20
C CYS A 238 6.25 -4.52 6.29
N ARG A 239 5.82 -3.89 7.40
CA ARG A 239 5.09 -4.59 8.48
C ARG A 239 3.65 -4.92 8.10
N GLU A 240 2.96 -4.01 7.43
CA GLU A 240 1.53 -4.17 7.15
C GLU A 240 1.25 -4.90 5.83
N PHE A 241 2.20 -4.86 4.89
CA PHE A 241 1.97 -5.19 3.48
C PHE A 241 3.13 -5.95 2.83
N GLY A 242 3.97 -6.62 3.63
CA GLY A 242 5.20 -7.25 3.16
C GLY A 242 5.01 -8.38 2.14
N ASP A 243 3.85 -9.04 2.12
CA ASP A 243 3.48 -10.09 1.14
C ASP A 243 3.20 -9.58 -0.29
N TYR A 244 3.24 -8.26 -0.48
CA TYR A 244 3.11 -7.60 -1.77
C TYR A 244 4.45 -7.23 -2.41
N PHE A 245 5.55 -7.23 -1.66
CA PHE A 245 6.87 -6.99 -2.23
C PHE A 245 7.23 -8.10 -3.21
N THR A 246 7.65 -7.70 -4.40
CA THR A 246 8.25 -8.61 -5.38
C THR A 246 9.74 -8.80 -5.08
N LEU A 247 10.33 -9.79 -5.76
CA LEU A 247 11.78 -9.97 -5.72
C LEU A 247 12.53 -8.71 -6.15
N ASP A 248 12.05 -8.02 -7.20
CA ASP A 248 12.67 -6.80 -7.71
C ASP A 248 12.60 -5.66 -6.70
N ASP A 249 11.42 -5.47 -6.07
CA ASP A 249 11.24 -4.46 -5.02
C ASP A 249 12.23 -4.65 -3.87
N VAL A 250 12.39 -5.90 -3.39
CA VAL A 250 13.32 -6.20 -2.30
C VAL A 250 14.77 -5.94 -2.73
N MET A 251 15.12 -6.29 -3.96
CA MET A 251 16.47 -6.07 -4.47
C MET A 251 16.79 -4.58 -4.62
N ARG A 252 15.87 -3.78 -5.17
CA ARG A 252 15.98 -2.32 -5.24
C ARG A 252 16.03 -1.66 -3.87
N MET A 253 15.26 -2.20 -2.92
CA MET A 253 15.24 -1.72 -1.55
C MET A 253 16.60 -1.89 -0.87
N VAL A 254 17.25 -3.04 -1.06
CA VAL A 254 18.47 -3.43 -0.33
C VAL A 254 19.75 -3.03 -1.06
N LEU A 255 19.84 -3.24 -2.36
CA LEU A 255 21.05 -3.02 -3.15
C LEU A 255 21.20 -1.56 -3.56
N ARG A 256 22.44 -1.08 -3.64
CA ARG A 256 22.78 0.25 -4.12
C ARG A 256 23.87 0.17 -5.17
N GLU A 257 23.95 1.22 -6.01
CA GLU A 257 25.04 1.35 -6.97
C GLU A 257 26.41 1.30 -6.26
N GLY A 258 27.41 0.71 -6.93
CA GLY A 258 28.76 0.58 -6.39
C GLY A 258 28.95 -0.56 -5.38
N ASN A 259 28.13 -1.61 -5.44
CA ASN A 259 28.25 -2.82 -4.60
C ASN A 259 28.13 -2.54 -3.10
N SER A 260 27.18 -1.67 -2.74
CA SER A 260 26.89 -1.33 -1.35
C SER A 260 25.44 -1.67 -0.98
N PHE A 261 25.16 -1.68 0.33
CA PHE A 261 23.84 -1.98 0.86
C PHE A 261 23.19 -0.74 1.48
N SER A 262 21.87 -0.65 1.31
CA SER A 262 21.03 0.29 2.03
C SER A 262 20.84 -0.16 3.47
N MET A 263 21.27 0.65 4.43
CA MET A 263 20.98 0.44 5.85
C MET A 263 19.48 0.29 6.12
N ALA A 264 18.71 1.24 5.58
CA ALA A 264 17.26 1.24 5.70
C ALA A 264 16.65 0.03 4.98
N GLY A 265 17.18 -0.30 3.81
CA GLY A 265 16.76 -1.48 3.06
C GLY A 265 17.01 -2.80 3.78
N LEU A 266 18.17 -2.95 4.43
CA LEU A 266 18.48 -4.14 5.24
C LEU A 266 17.57 -4.24 6.47
N THR A 267 17.26 -3.11 7.10
CA THR A 267 16.31 -3.06 8.22
C THR A 267 14.91 -3.45 7.77
N ALA A 268 14.47 -2.92 6.62
CA ALA A 268 13.21 -3.28 5.99
C ALA A 268 13.17 -4.76 5.58
N LEU A 269 14.27 -5.31 5.08
CA LEU A 269 14.41 -6.75 4.78
C LEU A 269 14.23 -7.61 6.03
N SER A 270 14.84 -7.23 7.15
CA SER A 270 14.67 -7.93 8.43
C SER A 270 13.22 -7.89 8.92
N ILE A 271 12.55 -6.74 8.79
CA ILE A 271 11.12 -6.60 9.06
C ILE A 271 10.27 -7.56 8.19
N LEU A 272 10.60 -7.67 6.90
CA LEU A 272 9.89 -8.56 5.98
C LEU A 272 10.09 -10.03 6.37
N TYR A 273 11.30 -10.45 6.74
CA TYR A 273 11.52 -11.81 7.27
C TYR A 273 10.87 -12.02 8.64
N ASP A 274 10.80 -11.02 9.50
CA ASP A 274 10.14 -11.13 10.81
C ASP A 274 8.62 -11.31 10.65
N THR A 275 8.02 -10.65 9.66
CA THR A 275 6.56 -10.52 9.55
C THR A 275 5.95 -11.42 8.48
N TYR A 276 6.66 -11.64 7.37
CA TYR A 276 6.20 -12.42 6.21
C TYR A 276 7.21 -13.49 5.76
N PRO A 277 7.74 -14.33 6.67
CA PRO A 277 8.87 -15.18 6.34
C PRO A 277 8.56 -16.25 5.28
N VAL A 278 7.31 -16.75 5.20
CA VAL A 278 6.87 -17.69 4.15
C VAL A 278 6.91 -17.03 2.77
N HIS A 279 6.44 -15.78 2.69
CA HIS A 279 6.48 -15.01 1.43
C HIS A 279 7.92 -14.74 1.01
N MET A 280 8.77 -14.30 1.93
CA MET A 280 10.17 -14.03 1.64
C MET A 280 10.92 -15.24 1.11
N ARG A 281 10.70 -16.43 1.71
CA ARG A 281 11.26 -17.68 1.19
C ARG A 281 10.77 -17.98 -0.24
N ASN A 282 9.52 -17.67 -0.56
CA ASN A 282 8.96 -17.89 -1.90
C ASN A 282 9.52 -16.92 -2.96
N LEU A 283 10.07 -15.78 -2.56
CA LEU A 283 10.76 -14.86 -3.48
C LEU A 283 12.09 -15.42 -3.97
N ASN A 284 12.65 -16.43 -3.27
CA ASN A 284 13.87 -17.13 -3.66
C ASN A 284 15.08 -16.17 -3.86
N LEU A 285 15.23 -15.23 -2.92
CA LEU A 285 16.29 -14.21 -2.91
C LEU A 285 17.69 -14.83 -2.96
N PRO A 286 18.03 -15.85 -2.15
CA PRO A 286 19.36 -16.47 -2.20
C PRO A 286 19.73 -17.01 -3.57
N GLN A 287 18.80 -17.70 -4.23
CA GLN A 287 19.03 -18.26 -5.56
C GLN A 287 19.28 -17.14 -6.58
N THR A 288 18.50 -16.06 -6.50
CA THR A 288 18.64 -14.90 -7.39
C THR A 288 20.00 -14.22 -7.21
N LEU A 289 20.45 -14.05 -5.96
CA LEU A 289 21.78 -13.49 -5.65
C LEU A 289 22.88 -14.36 -6.26
N MET A 290 22.79 -15.69 -6.10
CA MET A 290 23.77 -16.63 -6.63
C MET A 290 23.82 -16.67 -8.17
N GLU A 291 22.68 -16.51 -8.84
CA GLU A 291 22.60 -16.60 -10.30
C GLU A 291 22.91 -15.29 -11.04
N LYS A 292 22.52 -14.15 -10.45
CA LYS A 292 22.55 -12.85 -11.14
C LYS A 292 23.64 -11.90 -10.66
N TYR A 293 24.21 -12.14 -9.49
CA TYR A 293 25.16 -11.23 -8.86
C TYR A 293 26.47 -11.93 -8.53
N ASP A 294 27.53 -11.13 -8.39
CA ASP A 294 28.84 -11.63 -8.03
C ASP A 294 28.87 -12.05 -6.55
N MET A 295 29.02 -13.35 -6.31
CA MET A 295 29.03 -13.90 -4.97
C MET A 295 30.22 -13.45 -4.13
N GLU A 296 31.32 -12.99 -4.73
CA GLU A 296 32.42 -12.39 -3.96
C GLU A 296 31.98 -11.10 -3.24
N LEU A 297 31.00 -10.39 -3.81
CA LEU A 297 30.49 -9.12 -3.28
C LEU A 297 29.24 -9.29 -2.40
N TYR A 298 28.42 -10.30 -2.69
CA TYR A 298 27.09 -10.43 -2.10
C TYR A 298 26.89 -11.65 -1.19
N PHE A 299 27.94 -12.42 -0.89
CA PHE A 299 27.82 -13.60 -0.02
C PHE A 299 27.25 -13.30 1.37
N HIS A 300 27.52 -12.10 1.92
CA HIS A 300 26.99 -11.69 3.22
C HIS A 300 25.45 -11.62 3.22
N LEU A 301 24.88 -11.04 2.18
CA LEU A 301 23.42 -10.93 2.01
C LEU A 301 22.80 -12.29 1.68
N TYR A 302 23.48 -13.09 0.85
CA TYR A 302 23.09 -14.46 0.56
C TYR A 302 22.97 -15.29 1.84
N TYR A 303 24.02 -15.28 2.67
CA TYR A 303 24.06 -15.98 3.95
C TYR A 303 22.93 -15.53 4.86
N TYR A 304 22.72 -14.22 5.00
CA TYR A 304 21.64 -13.69 5.84
C TYR A 304 20.27 -14.20 5.39
N CYS A 305 19.96 -14.11 4.08
CA CYS A 305 18.70 -14.60 3.54
C CYS A 305 18.53 -16.12 3.77
N LYS A 306 19.56 -16.94 3.52
CA LYS A 306 19.52 -18.38 3.80
C LYS A 306 19.32 -18.69 5.28
N LEU A 307 19.97 -17.95 6.18
CA LEU A 307 19.82 -18.11 7.62
C LEU A 307 18.37 -17.84 8.06
N ARG A 308 17.80 -16.71 7.61
CA ARG A 308 16.41 -16.35 7.88
C ARG A 308 15.43 -17.35 7.25
N GLU A 309 15.73 -17.89 6.07
CA GLU A 309 14.91 -18.91 5.43
C GLU A 309 15.01 -20.28 6.12
N LYS A 310 16.17 -20.66 6.65
CA LYS A 310 16.37 -21.93 7.39
C LYS A 310 15.60 -21.90 8.71
N TYR A 311 15.64 -20.78 9.43
CA TYR A 311 15.02 -20.59 10.74
C TYR A 311 13.86 -19.59 10.67
N ILE A 312 12.76 -20.03 10.04
CA ILE A 312 11.60 -19.20 9.68
C ILE A 312 10.89 -18.53 10.87
N ASP A 313 11.01 -19.12 12.05
CA ASP A 313 10.38 -18.69 13.30
C ASP A 313 11.31 -17.81 14.16
N LYS A 314 12.55 -17.55 13.70
CA LYS A 314 13.56 -16.81 14.43
C LYS A 314 13.74 -15.40 13.88
N LYS A 315 13.99 -14.48 14.81
CA LYS A 315 14.33 -13.09 14.55
C LYS A 315 15.83 -12.88 14.71
N ASP A 316 16.32 -11.73 14.26
CA ASP A 316 17.74 -11.37 14.38
C ASP A 316 18.28 -11.54 15.82
N MET A 317 17.47 -11.21 16.84
CA MET A 317 17.83 -11.32 18.26
C MET A 317 18.01 -12.77 18.74
N ASP A 318 17.35 -13.74 18.12
CA ASP A 318 17.40 -15.14 18.53
C ASP A 318 18.74 -15.81 18.19
N PHE A 319 19.51 -15.19 17.29
CA PHE A 319 20.83 -15.66 16.86
C PHE A 319 21.99 -15.01 17.64
N SER A 320 21.68 -14.13 18.61
CA SER A 320 22.68 -13.33 19.33
C SER A 320 23.66 -14.16 20.19
N ASP A 321 23.30 -15.41 20.50
CA ASP A 321 24.11 -16.33 21.29
C ASP A 321 24.47 -17.58 20.48
N LYS A 322 25.68 -18.12 20.70
CA LYS A 322 26.05 -19.45 20.19
C LYS A 322 25.27 -20.53 20.94
N ARG A 323 24.18 -20.99 20.33
CA ARG A 323 23.38 -22.12 20.83
C ARG A 323 23.74 -23.36 20.02
N ASP A 324 24.04 -24.46 20.71
CA ASP A 324 24.42 -25.74 20.07
C ASP A 324 23.34 -26.30 19.14
N GLU A 325 22.08 -25.86 19.30
CA GLU A 325 20.93 -26.28 18.50
C GLU A 325 20.80 -25.56 17.15
N LEU A 326 21.53 -24.46 16.94
CA LEU A 326 21.50 -23.69 15.70
C LEU A 326 22.76 -23.94 14.89
N GLU A 327 22.60 -24.65 13.76
CA GLU A 327 23.65 -24.75 12.74
C GLU A 327 23.75 -23.41 12.00
N MET A 328 24.73 -22.61 12.41
CA MET A 328 25.03 -21.27 11.90
C MET A 328 26.00 -21.28 10.72
N GLU A 329 26.56 -22.43 10.35
CA GLU A 329 27.27 -22.60 9.09
C GLU A 329 26.25 -22.84 7.97
N ILE A 330 26.31 -22.03 6.91
CA ILE A 330 25.43 -22.13 5.76
C ILE A 330 26.29 -22.00 4.51
N ASP A 331 26.31 -23.07 3.70
CA ASP A 331 26.99 -23.13 2.40
C ASP A 331 28.45 -22.64 2.45
N GLY A 332 29.17 -22.94 3.55
CA GLY A 332 30.57 -22.54 3.74
C GLY A 332 30.79 -21.12 4.27
N TYR A 333 29.73 -20.44 4.73
CA TYR A 333 29.78 -19.13 5.40
C TYR A 333 29.24 -19.23 6.82
N MET A 334 29.74 -18.38 7.72
CA MET A 334 29.30 -18.32 9.12
C MET A 334 29.46 -16.90 9.68
N LEU A 335 28.84 -16.64 10.83
CA LEU A 335 29.12 -15.43 11.62
C LEU A 335 30.47 -15.58 12.34
N ASP A 336 31.26 -14.51 12.34
CA ASP A 336 32.49 -14.42 13.11
C ASP A 336 32.25 -14.38 14.63
N ASP A 337 33.30 -14.57 15.42
CA ASP A 337 33.19 -14.55 16.88
C ASP A 337 32.83 -13.15 17.41
N PHE A 338 33.27 -12.11 16.69
CA PHE A 338 33.00 -10.71 16.99
C PHE A 338 31.49 -10.40 16.98
N PHE A 339 30.72 -11.04 16.11
CA PHE A 339 29.26 -10.93 16.11
C PHE A 339 28.68 -11.21 17.50
N TYR A 340 29.06 -12.34 18.11
CA TYR A 340 28.50 -12.79 19.38
C TYR A 340 29.01 -11.97 20.56
N GLU A 341 30.27 -11.55 20.51
CA GLU A 341 30.88 -10.72 21.56
C GLU A 341 30.25 -9.31 21.61
N GLU A 342 29.94 -8.74 20.45
CA GLU A 342 29.57 -7.32 20.32
C GLU A 342 28.13 -7.08 19.89
N PHE A 343 27.31 -8.15 19.79
CA PHE A 343 25.92 -8.05 19.34
C PHE A 343 25.14 -6.97 20.10
N TRP A 344 25.14 -7.04 21.43
CA TRP A 344 24.36 -6.14 22.27
C TRP A 344 24.87 -4.69 22.28
N SER A 345 26.14 -4.48 21.92
CA SER A 345 26.77 -3.16 21.81
C SER A 345 26.43 -2.48 20.47
N TYR A 346 26.47 -3.24 19.36
CA TYR A 346 26.39 -2.68 18.00
C TYR A 346 25.02 -2.85 17.35
N TYR A 347 24.36 -3.98 17.54
CA TYR A 347 23.08 -4.28 16.88
C TYR A 347 21.99 -3.23 17.19
N PRO A 348 21.81 -2.72 18.42
CA PRO A 348 20.77 -1.70 18.67
C PRO A 348 20.91 -0.42 17.83
N ASN A 349 22.14 -0.06 17.44
CA ASN A 349 22.43 1.17 16.69
C ASN A 349 22.64 0.94 15.18
N ARG A 350 22.94 -0.30 14.79
CA ARG A 350 23.27 -0.69 13.41
C ARG A 350 22.21 -1.59 12.76
N GLY A 351 21.40 -2.28 13.55
CA GLY A 351 20.44 -3.26 13.08
C GLY A 351 21.09 -4.34 12.22
N THR A 352 20.37 -4.77 11.20
CA THR A 352 20.73 -5.88 10.32
C THR A 352 22.05 -5.67 9.56
N ILE A 353 22.57 -4.45 9.38
CA ILE A 353 23.90 -4.32 8.75
C ILE A 353 25.00 -4.95 9.61
N PHE A 354 24.83 -4.99 10.94
CA PHE A 354 25.82 -5.61 11.81
C PHE A 354 25.95 -7.10 11.49
N PHE A 355 24.83 -7.77 11.23
CA PHE A 355 24.79 -9.13 10.71
C PHE A 355 25.60 -9.28 9.43
N ILE A 356 25.32 -8.42 8.45
CA ILE A 356 25.98 -8.45 7.13
C ILE A 356 27.50 -8.33 7.27
N HIS A 357 27.99 -7.40 8.10
CA HIS A 357 29.42 -7.16 8.27
C HIS A 357 30.18 -8.30 8.98
N CYS A 358 29.49 -9.12 9.77
CA CYS A 358 30.11 -10.20 10.52
C CYS A 358 30.11 -11.56 9.81
N VAL A 359 29.56 -11.65 8.59
CA VAL A 359 29.60 -12.90 7.81
C VAL A 359 30.99 -13.09 7.23
N ARG A 360 31.56 -14.28 7.39
CA ARG A 360 32.84 -14.68 6.80
C ARG A 360 32.78 -16.10 6.21
N PRO A 361 33.61 -16.43 5.20
CA PRO A 361 33.81 -17.80 4.78
C PRO A 361 34.47 -18.64 5.90
N VAL A 362 34.12 -19.92 5.98
CA VAL A 362 34.67 -20.87 6.96
C VAL A 362 36.16 -21.15 6.69
N ASN A 363 36.57 -21.08 5.43
CA ASN A 363 37.92 -21.42 4.95
C ASN A 363 38.82 -20.21 4.61
N VAL A 364 38.68 -19.08 5.30
CA VAL A 364 39.69 -18.00 5.15
C VAL A 364 40.90 -18.34 6.02
N PRO A 365 42.11 -18.49 5.46
CA PRO A 365 43.32 -18.62 6.27
C PRO A 365 43.39 -17.44 7.23
N LYS A 366 43.60 -17.70 8.52
CA LYS A 366 44.00 -16.65 9.45
C LYS A 366 45.35 -16.14 8.95
N ASP A 367 45.35 -14.96 8.35
CA ASP A 367 46.48 -14.11 7.93
C ASP A 367 46.35 -13.69 6.45
N GLY A 368 45.86 -12.46 6.27
CA GLY A 368 45.95 -11.65 5.06
C GLY A 368 45.99 -10.19 5.46
#